data_AF-A0A927K1E6-F1
#
_entry.id   AF-A0A927K1E6-F1
#
_cell.length_a   1.000
_cell.length_b   1.000
_cell.length_c   1.000
_cell.angle_alpha   90.00
_cell.angle_beta   90.00
_cell.angle_gamma   90.00
#
_symmetry.space_group_name_H-M   'P 1'
#
loop_
_entity.id
_entity.type
_entity.pdbx_description
1 polymer ?
#
loop_
_entity_poly.entity_id
_entity_poly.type
_entity_poly.pdbx_seq_one_letter_code
_entity_poly.pdbx_strand_id
1 'polypeptide(L)'
;MSVPMLDCWLSARRLDRYLDRDDSARLTDGQARRLEHHLSVCARCASSAEDRMRVRAALHRLGARHRPDPAAVARLEDVAARLRTGEGA
;
A
#
# COMPACT_ATOMS: atom_id res chain seq x y z
N MET A 1 24.15 -14.24 12.08
CA MET A 1 23.88 -12.84 12.51
C MET A 1 22.45 -12.79 13.04
N SER A 2 22.26 -12.56 14.33
CA SER A 2 20.92 -12.43 14.91
C SER A 2 20.38 -11.04 14.58
N VAL A 3 19.32 -10.97 13.78
CA VAL A 3 18.67 -9.70 13.45
C VAL A 3 17.75 -9.32 14.62
N PRO A 4 17.85 -8.11 15.19
CA PRO A 4 17.06 -7.72 16.35
C PRO A 4 15.55 -7.85 16.09
N MET A 5 14.79 -8.43 17.03
CA MET A 5 13.33 -8.58 16.89
C MET A 5 12.61 -7.24 16.68
N LEU A 6 13.16 -6.15 17.25
CA LEU A 6 12.64 -4.78 17.09
C LEU A 6 12.71 -4.31 15.63
N ASP A 7 13.78 -4.61 14.91
CA ASP A 7 13.94 -4.24 13.50
C ASP A 7 12.96 -5.01 12.61
N CYS A 8 12.74 -6.30 12.92
CA CYS A 8 11.73 -7.11 12.24
C CYS A 8 10.31 -6.56 12.46
N TRP A 9 9.97 -6.14 13.69
CA TRP A 9 8.67 -5.56 14.02
C TRP A 9 8.45 -4.20 13.33
N LEU A 10 9.45 -3.32 13.37
CA LEU A 10 9.41 -2.02 12.69
C LEU A 10 9.28 -2.19 11.17
N SER A 11 10.01 -3.15 10.60
CA SER A 11 9.94 -3.45 9.17
C SER A 11 8.55 -3.95 8.79
N ALA A 12 7.97 -4.88 9.55
CA ALA A 12 6.61 -5.36 9.33
C ALA A 12 5.57 -4.23 9.37
N ARG A 13 5.70 -3.28 10.32
CA ARG A 13 4.78 -2.13 10.46
C ARG A 13 4.95 -1.06 9.37
N ARG A 14 6.08 -1.06 8.64
CA ARG A 14 6.35 -0.14 7.52
C ARG A 14 6.04 -0.76 6.16
N LEU A 15 5.99 -2.09 6.10
CA LEU A 15 5.90 -2.83 4.85
C LEU A 15 4.62 -2.53 4.08
N ASP A 16 3.46 -2.53 4.73
CA ASP A 16 2.18 -2.24 4.04
C ASP A 16 2.17 -0.81 3.49
N ARG A 17 2.60 0.19 4.27
CA ARG A 17 2.76 1.59 3.79
C ARG A 17 3.75 1.73 2.63
N TYR A 18 4.86 1.00 2.69
CA TYR A 18 5.84 0.99 1.60
C TYR A 18 5.24 0.41 0.32
N LEU A 19 4.47 -0.67 0.43
CA LEU A 19 3.87 -1.37 -0.71
C LEU A 19 2.66 -0.64 -1.30
N ASP A 20 1.86 0.01 -0.46
CA ASP A 20 0.65 0.70 -0.89
C ASP A 20 0.93 2.06 -1.54
N ARG A 21 2.13 2.61 -1.34
CA ARG A 21 2.51 3.97 -1.78
C ARG A 21 1.45 5.00 -1.40
N ASP A 22 0.90 4.83 -0.21
CA ASP A 22 -0.14 5.70 0.32
C ASP A 22 0.41 7.13 0.48
N ASP A 23 -0.14 8.05 -0.30
CA ASP A 23 0.27 9.45 -0.32
C ASP A 23 0.00 10.15 1.02
N SER A 24 -0.99 9.68 1.78
CA SER A 24 -1.30 10.19 3.12
C SER A 24 -0.36 9.66 4.22
N ALA A 25 0.40 8.59 3.92
CA ALA A 25 1.25 7.91 4.88
C ALA A 25 2.63 7.51 4.31
N ARG A 26 3.19 8.36 3.42
CA ARG A 26 4.48 8.09 2.76
C ARG A 26 5.61 7.88 3.77
N LEU A 27 6.43 6.88 3.50
CA LEU A 27 7.69 6.72 4.20
C LEU A 27 8.66 7.80 3.71
N THR A 28 9.46 8.32 4.64
CA THR A 28 10.60 9.16 4.25
C THR A 28 11.65 8.31 3.53
N ASP A 29 12.48 8.92 2.68
CA ASP A 29 13.51 8.18 1.94
C ASP A 29 14.46 7.41 2.86
N GLY A 30 14.78 7.98 4.03
CA GLY A 30 15.61 7.32 5.04
C GLY A 30 14.92 6.13 5.73
N GLN A 31 13.59 6.10 5.77
CA GLN A 31 12.83 4.95 6.26
C GLN A 31 12.72 3.88 5.18
N ALA A 32 12.50 4.27 3.92
CA ALA A 32 12.46 3.38 2.76
C ALA A 32 13.81 2.65 2.60
N ARG A 33 14.93 3.37 2.57
CA ARG A 33 16.28 2.76 2.48
C ARG A 33 16.57 1.78 3.62
N ARG A 34 16.15 2.10 4.85
CA ARG A 34 16.33 1.21 6.00
C ARG A 34 15.50 -0.07 5.88
N LEU A 35 14.27 0.04 5.39
CA LEU A 35 13.42 -1.12 5.11
C LEU A 35 14.02 -1.99 4.01
N GLU A 36 14.43 -1.39 2.88
CA GLU A 36 15.06 -2.10 1.76
C GLU A 36 16.33 -2.84 2.20
N HIS A 37 17.19 -2.17 2.98
CA HIS A 37 18.37 -2.81 3.55
C HIS A 37 17.99 -4.00 4.45
N HIS A 38 17.01 -3.84 5.34
CA HIS A 38 16.56 -4.92 6.20
C HIS A 38 16.00 -6.11 5.41
N LEU A 39 15.20 -5.86 4.37
CA LEU A 39 14.68 -6.90 3.48
C LEU A 39 15.81 -7.64 2.74
N SER A 40 16.92 -6.99 2.44
CA SER A 40 18.08 -7.64 1.80
C SER A 40 18.85 -8.61 2.71
N VAL A 41 18.75 -8.46 4.04
CA VAL A 41 19.53 -9.25 5.02
C VAL A 41 18.68 -10.19 5.88
N CYS A 42 17.36 -10.01 5.91
CA CYS A 42 16.45 -10.81 6.73
C CYS A 42 15.51 -11.66 5.87
N ALA A 43 15.82 -12.96 5.74
CA ALA A 43 15.01 -13.91 4.95
C ALA A 43 13.53 -13.97 5.39
N ARG A 44 13.25 -13.87 6.71
CA ARG A 44 11.88 -13.88 7.23
C ARG A 44 11.07 -12.69 6.74
N CYS A 45 11.64 -11.49 6.83
CA CYS A 45 10.97 -10.27 6.40
C CYS A 45 10.88 -10.18 4.87
N ALA A 46 11.89 -10.67 4.15
CA ALA A 46 11.86 -10.80 2.69
C ALA A 46 10.71 -11.69 2.21
N SER A 47 10.60 -12.91 2.75
CA SER A 47 9.49 -13.83 2.45
C SER A 47 8.13 -13.20 2.76
N SER A 48 8.02 -12.51 3.89
CA SER A 48 6.79 -11.83 4.29
C SER A 48 6.41 -10.66 3.36
N ALA A 49 7.41 -9.99 2.76
CA ALA A 49 7.19 -8.97 1.74
C ALA A 49 6.72 -9.58 0.42
N GLU A 50 7.33 -10.68 -0.01
CA GLU A 50 6.91 -11.41 -1.21
C GLU A 50 5.46 -11.88 -1.12
N ASP A 51 5.06 -12.45 0.01
CA ASP A 51 3.69 -12.93 0.21
C ASP A 51 2.67 -11.78 0.11
N ARG A 52 2.96 -10.64 0.75
CA ARG A 52 2.11 -9.44 0.64
C ARG A 52 2.03 -8.92 -0.79
N MET A 53 3.14 -8.87 -1.51
CA MET A 53 3.16 -8.48 -2.92
C MET A 53 2.31 -9.42 -3.78
N ARG A 54 2.38 -10.74 -3.55
CA ARG A 54 1.55 -11.73 -4.26
C ARG A 54 0.06 -11.54 -3.98
N VAL A 55 -0.32 -11.32 -2.72
CA VAL A 55 -1.71 -11.06 -2.32
C VAL A 55 -2.22 -9.78 -2.98
N ARG A 56 -1.46 -8.68 -2.90
CA ARG A 56 -1.80 -7.39 -3.52
C ARG A 56 -2.00 -7.53 -5.04
N ALA A 57 -1.10 -8.26 -5.71
CA ALA A 57 -1.23 -8.54 -7.14
C ALA A 57 -2.49 -9.37 -7.47
N ALA A 58 -2.83 -10.35 -6.62
CA ALA A 58 -4.04 -11.15 -6.78
C ALA A 58 -5.32 -10.30 -6.61
N LEU A 59 -5.36 -9.45 -5.59
CA LEU A 59 -6.46 -8.51 -5.36
C LEU A 59 -6.61 -7.52 -6.52
N HIS A 60 -5.51 -6.96 -7.02
CA HIS A 60 -5.53 -6.08 -8.18
C HIS A 60 -6.09 -6.79 -9.43
N ARG A 61 -5.67 -8.03 -9.70
CA ARG A 61 -6.23 -8.85 -10.80
C ARG A 61 -7.71 -9.17 -10.61
N LEU A 62 -8.14 -9.40 -9.37
CA LEU A 62 -9.56 -9.65 -9.07
C LEU A 62 -10.40 -8.39 -9.31
N GLY A 63 -9.93 -7.24 -8.82
CA GLY A 63 -10.57 -5.94 -9.04
C GLY A 63 -10.62 -5.55 -10.52
N ALA A 64 -9.55 -5.79 -11.28
CA ALA A 64 -9.54 -5.55 -12.72
C ALA A 64 -10.60 -6.37 -13.48
N ARG A 65 -10.96 -7.56 -12.97
CA ARG A 65 -12.05 -8.38 -13.52
C ARG A 65 -13.44 -7.92 -13.10
N HIS A 66 -13.55 -7.27 -11.95
CA HIS A 66 -14.80 -6.74 -11.40
C HIS A 66 -14.79 -5.22 -11.58
N ARG A 67 -14.94 -4.77 -12.82
CA ARG A 67 -15.04 -3.34 -13.10
C ARG A 67 -16.34 -2.81 -12.47
N PRO A 68 -16.30 -1.72 -11.69
CA PRO A 68 -17.52 -1.13 -11.14
C PRO A 68 -18.50 -0.78 -12.27
N ASP A 69 -19.80 -0.88 -11.99
CA ASP A 69 -20.84 -0.43 -12.93
C ASP A 69 -20.52 1.02 -13.39
N PRO A 70 -20.34 1.26 -14.71
CA PRO A 70 -20.02 2.58 -15.22
C PRO A 70 -21.00 3.67 -14.78
N ALA A 71 -22.29 3.34 -14.64
CA ALA A 71 -23.29 4.29 -14.17
C ALA A 71 -23.07 4.66 -12.70
N ALA A 72 -22.63 3.72 -11.87
CA ALA A 72 -22.24 3.99 -10.48
C ALA A 72 -20.98 4.87 -10.40
N VAL A 73 -19.99 4.64 -11.27
CA VAL A 73 -18.79 5.48 -11.35
C VAL A 73 -19.14 6.91 -11.73
N ALA A 74 -19.97 7.10 -12.77
CA ALA A 74 -20.40 8.43 -13.21
C ALA A 74 -21.12 9.21 -12.10
N ARG A 75 -21.97 8.54 -11.30
CA ARG A 75 -22.62 9.16 -10.13
C ARG A 75 -21.61 9.60 -9.07
N LEU A 76 -20.59 8.79 -8.79
CA LEU A 76 -19.55 9.15 -7.82
C LEU A 76 -18.68 10.32 -8.32
N GLU A 77 -18.38 10.36 -9.61
CA GLU A 77 -17.63 11.47 -10.22
C GLU A 77 -18.38 12.80 -10.14
N ASP A 78 -19.71 12.79 -10.39
CA ASP A 78 -20.58 13.95 -10.23
C ASP A 78 -20.58 14.47 -8.78
N VAL A 79 -20.80 13.58 -7.80
CA VAL A 79 -20.74 13.95 -6.38
C VAL A 79 -19.37 14.53 -6.02
N ALA A 80 -18.28 13.90 -6.48
CA ALA A 80 -16.93 14.40 -6.21
C ALA A 80 -16.67 15.76 -6.87
N ALA A 81 -17.24 16.04 -8.04
CA ALA A 81 -17.14 17.34 -8.70
C ALA A 81 -17.85 18.43 -7.87
N ARG A 82 -19.07 18.16 -7.42
CA ARG A 82 -19.86 19.06 -6.57
C ARG A 82 -19.16 19.39 -5.25
N LEU A 83 -18.53 18.40 -4.62
CA LEU A 83 -17.75 18.60 -3.40
C LEU A 83 -16.52 19.49 -3.63
N ARG A 84 -15.89 19.43 -4.81
CA ARG A 84 -14.76 20.31 -5.17
C ARG A 84 -15.19 21.74 -5.48
N THR A 85 -16.37 21.93 -6.08
CA THR A 85 -16.90 23.27 -6.40
C THR A 85 -17.58 23.94 -5.21
N GLY A 86 -17.88 23.18 -4.14
CA GLY A 86 -18.60 23.69 -2.97
C GLY A 86 -20.11 23.80 -3.19
N GLU A 87 -20.64 23.24 -4.28
CA GLU A 87 -22.07 23.26 -4.60
C GLU A 87 -22.77 22.05 -3.96
N GLY A 88 -23.09 22.19 -2.67
CA GLY A 88 -23.87 21.19 -1.94
C GLY A 88 -23.66 21.13 -0.43
N ALA A 89 -23.34 22.25 0.22
CA ALA A 89 -23.59 22.42 1.65
C ALA A 89 -24.95 23.11 1.85
#